data_AF-A0A6T8PHP9-F1
#
_entry.id   AF-A0A6T8PHP9-F1
#
_cell.length_a   1.000
_cell.length_b   1.000
_cell.length_c   1.000
_cell.angle_alpha   90.00
_cell.angle_beta   90.00
_cell.angle_gamma   90.00
#
_symmetry.space_group_name_H-M   'P 1'
#
loop_
_entity.id
_entity.type
_entity.pdbx_description
1 polymer ?
#
loop_
_entity_poly.entity_id
_entity_poly.type
_entity_poly.pdbx_seq_one_letter_code
_entity_poly.pdbx_strand_id
1 'polypeptide(L)'
;GYSYYEDDDQDPKGLSSHPPIIGSDARASCSQRGKIEIEFLRRSCKLLTHELGHLYALDHCIHNRCLMMGTGHLVEDFRAPTHLCEVCLRKLQWRTGFNVRMRYKLLAKVFNQLGMEKESKWTQKQYDHLSTNL
;
A
#
# COMPACT_ATOMS: atom_id res chain seq x y z
N GLY A 1 -15.06 8.64 -8.05
CA GLY A 1 -14.72 9.36 -6.82
C GLY A 1 -13.91 8.46 -5.91
N TYR A 2 -12.64 8.79 -5.67
CA TYR A 2 -11.67 7.95 -4.97
C TYR A 2 -11.51 8.39 -3.51
N SER A 3 -12.31 7.81 -2.61
CA SER A 3 -12.36 8.09 -1.15
C SER A 3 -11.25 7.40 -0.33
N TYR A 4 -10.15 6.98 -0.95
CA TYR A 4 -9.08 6.27 -0.24
C TYR A 4 -8.22 7.19 0.66
N TYR A 5 -8.27 8.50 0.40
CA TYR A 5 -7.23 9.43 0.83
C TYR A 5 -7.70 10.46 1.87
N GLU A 6 -8.95 10.40 2.32
CA GLU A 6 -9.54 11.54 3.03
C GLU A 6 -9.17 11.61 4.52
N ASP A 7 -8.70 10.53 5.18
CA ASP A 7 -8.71 10.57 6.67
C ASP A 7 -7.48 10.10 7.47
N ASP A 8 -6.40 9.48 6.96
CA ASP A 8 -5.53 8.71 7.90
C ASP A 8 -4.00 8.61 7.68
N ASP A 9 -3.37 9.34 6.75
CA ASP A 9 -1.90 9.32 6.63
C ASP A 9 -1.19 10.37 7.51
N GLN A 10 -1.84 10.79 8.61
CA GLN A 10 -1.15 11.47 9.70
C GLN A 10 -0.50 10.39 10.56
N ASP A 11 0.83 10.42 10.70
CA ASP A 11 1.60 9.53 11.57
C ASP A 11 0.94 9.45 12.96
N PRO A 12 0.15 8.41 13.27
CA PRO A 12 -0.74 8.47 14.41
C PRO A 12 0.03 8.42 15.74
N LYS A 13 1.35 8.17 15.70
CA LYS A 13 2.17 7.83 16.88
C LYS A 13 3.63 8.29 16.83
N GLY A 14 4.05 9.09 15.85
CA GLY A 14 5.47 9.46 15.74
C GLY A 14 6.38 8.26 15.41
N LEU A 15 5.88 7.26 14.65
CA LEU A 15 6.73 6.14 14.21
C LEU A 15 7.87 6.60 13.28
N SER A 16 7.83 7.84 12.79
CA SER A 16 8.94 8.49 12.08
C SER A 16 10.08 8.94 12.99
N SER A 17 9.89 9.02 14.32
CA SER A 17 10.88 9.53 15.28
C SER A 17 11.28 8.47 16.30
N HIS A 18 12.33 7.68 15.99
CA HIS A 18 12.91 6.61 16.81
C HIS A 18 11.91 5.52 17.29
N PRO A 19 12.36 4.25 17.45
CA PRO A 19 11.51 3.22 18.03
C PRO A 19 11.06 3.65 19.45
N PRO A 20 9.77 3.54 19.80
CA PRO A 20 9.32 3.91 21.14
C PRO A 20 10.00 3.01 22.17
N ILE A 21 10.64 3.64 23.17
CA ILE A 21 11.16 2.93 24.35
C ILE A 21 9.97 2.20 24.99
N ILE A 22 10.08 0.88 25.13
CA ILE A 22 9.02 0.00 25.62
C ILE A 22 8.71 0.37 27.08
N GLY A 23 7.66 1.18 27.26
CA GLY A 23 7.10 1.56 28.56
C GLY A 23 6.06 0.55 29.06
N SER A 24 5.99 0.43 30.38
CA SER A 24 5.58 -0.73 31.18
C SER A 24 4.08 -0.91 31.45
N ASP A 25 3.21 -0.95 30.43
CA ASP A 25 1.76 -1.22 30.64
C ASP A 25 1.26 -2.46 29.88
N ALA A 26 1.27 -3.61 30.57
CA ALA A 26 1.07 -4.95 30.00
C ALA A 26 -0.35 -5.26 29.49
N ARG A 27 -1.39 -4.50 29.87
CA ARG A 27 -2.79 -4.76 29.47
C ARG A 27 -3.24 -4.13 28.15
N ALA A 28 -2.56 -3.08 27.67
CA ALA A 28 -2.81 -2.47 26.35
C ALA A 28 -1.94 -3.06 25.22
N SER A 29 -0.98 -3.92 25.57
CA SER A 29 0.14 -4.30 24.70
C SER A 29 -0.24 -5.27 23.57
N CYS A 30 -1.27 -6.11 23.75
CA CYS A 30 -1.60 -7.16 22.77
C CYS A 30 -2.21 -6.61 21.47
N SER A 31 -3.14 -5.64 21.55
CA SER A 31 -3.72 -4.99 20.36
C SER A 31 -2.74 -4.01 19.70
N GLN A 32 -1.91 -3.33 20.51
CA GLN A 32 -0.98 -2.33 20.01
C GLN A 32 0.21 -2.94 19.26
N ARG A 33 0.69 -4.10 19.70
CA ARG A 33 1.77 -4.85 19.05
C ARG A 33 1.37 -5.34 17.66
N GLY A 34 0.17 -5.90 17.51
CA GLY A 34 -0.33 -6.35 16.20
C GLY A 34 -0.46 -5.20 15.19
N LYS A 35 -0.90 -4.01 15.62
CA LYS A 35 -0.99 -2.83 14.74
C LYS A 35 0.38 -2.35 14.23
N ILE A 36 1.41 -2.40 15.08
CA ILE A 36 2.78 -2.02 14.70
C ILE A 36 3.34 -3.01 13.69
N GLU A 37 3.16 -4.31 13.91
CA GLU A 37 3.64 -5.38 13.02
C GLU A 37 2.97 -5.29 11.62
N ILE A 38 1.67 -5.05 11.57
CA ILE A 38 0.93 -4.85 10.30
C ILE A 38 1.43 -3.62 9.55
N GLU A 39 1.64 -2.50 10.24
CA GLU A 39 2.12 -1.26 9.61
C GLU A 39 3.56 -1.40 9.11
N PHE A 40 4.43 -2.06 9.88
CA PHE A 40 5.78 -2.37 9.46
C PHE A 40 5.77 -3.20 8.17
N LEU A 41 5.00 -4.30 8.15
CA LEU A 41 4.87 -5.15 6.97
C LEU A 41 4.33 -4.37 5.77
N ARG A 42 3.31 -3.54 5.97
CA ARG A 42 2.72 -2.70 4.93
C ARG A 42 3.76 -1.78 4.28
N ARG A 43 4.55 -1.08 5.10
CA ARG A 43 5.62 -0.17 4.62
C ARG A 43 6.74 -0.94 3.93
N SER A 44 7.19 -2.07 4.50
CA SER A 44 8.22 -2.91 3.90
C SER A 44 7.78 -3.46 2.54
N CYS A 45 6.55 -3.97 2.44
CA CYS A 45 5.99 -4.45 1.17
C CYS A 45 5.87 -3.32 0.15
N LYS A 46 5.43 -2.13 0.57
CA LYS A 46 5.34 -0.97 -0.30
C LYS A 46 6.70 -0.63 -0.90
N LEU A 47 7.71 -0.41 -0.06
CA LEU A 47 9.07 -0.11 -0.50
C LEU A 47 9.62 -1.21 -1.42
N LEU A 48 9.49 -2.47 -1.02
CA LEU A 48 9.91 -3.60 -1.85
C LEU A 48 9.23 -3.58 -3.23
N THR A 49 7.92 -3.33 -3.28
CA THR A 49 7.19 -3.28 -4.56
C THR A 49 7.54 -2.08 -5.42
N HIS A 50 7.97 -0.96 -4.82
CA HIS A 50 8.51 0.20 -5.53
C HIS A 50 9.82 -0.18 -6.25
N GLU A 51 10.77 -0.76 -5.52
CA GLU A 51 12.05 -1.19 -6.08
C GLU A 51 11.90 -2.30 -7.12
N LEU A 52 10.98 -3.25 -6.88
CA LEU A 52 10.62 -4.25 -7.90
C LEU A 52 10.06 -3.58 -9.17
N GLY A 53 9.33 -2.48 -9.04
CA GLY A 53 8.86 -1.68 -10.17
C GLY A 53 10.01 -1.19 -11.05
N HIS A 54 11.12 -0.75 -10.45
CA HIS A 54 12.32 -0.36 -11.18
C HIS A 54 12.96 -1.53 -11.94
N LEU A 55 12.94 -2.75 -11.39
CA LEU A 55 13.40 -3.94 -12.12
C LEU A 55 12.55 -4.25 -13.36
N TYR A 56 11.27 -3.87 -13.34
CA TYR A 56 10.40 -3.91 -14.51
C TYR A 56 10.43 -2.61 -15.33
N ALA A 57 11.50 -1.82 -15.24
CA ALA A 57 11.70 -0.58 -16.01
C ALA A 57 10.49 0.37 -15.93
N LEU A 58 9.96 0.54 -14.71
CA LEU A 58 9.10 1.65 -14.34
C LEU A 58 9.96 2.70 -13.65
N ASP A 59 10.09 3.88 -14.25
CA ASP A 59 10.69 5.04 -13.59
C ASP A 59 9.70 5.67 -12.61
N HIS A 60 10.19 6.65 -11.84
CA HIS A 60 9.33 7.48 -11.01
C HIS A 60 8.17 8.08 -11.82
N CYS A 61 6.99 8.06 -11.22
CA CYS A 61 5.75 8.48 -11.83
C CYS A 61 5.40 9.89 -11.35
N ILE A 62 5.16 10.80 -12.29
CA ILE A 62 4.71 12.18 -12.01
C ILE A 62 3.26 12.26 -11.52
N HIS A 63 2.48 11.17 -11.65
CA HIS A 63 1.14 11.14 -11.11
C HIS A 63 1.21 11.03 -9.58
N ASN A 64 0.68 12.04 -8.89
CA ASN A 64 0.72 12.17 -7.42
C ASN A 64 0.01 11.05 -6.62
N ARG A 65 -0.50 10.02 -7.30
CA ARG A 65 -1.23 8.88 -6.72
C ARG A 65 -0.76 7.57 -7.36
N CYS A 66 0.54 7.33 -7.30
CA CYS A 66 1.15 6.10 -7.78
C CYS A 66 2.16 5.56 -6.77
N LEU A 67 2.23 4.23 -6.62
CA LEU A 67 3.29 3.53 -5.90
C LEU A 67 4.69 3.94 -6.39
N MET A 68 4.82 4.23 -7.69
CA MET A 68 6.08 4.68 -8.29
C MET A 68 6.30 6.19 -8.15
N MET A 69 5.50 6.94 -7.38
CA MET A 69 5.77 8.36 -7.15
C MET A 69 7.13 8.51 -6.45
N GLY A 70 8.01 9.33 -7.02
CA GLY A 70 9.29 9.65 -6.38
C GLY A 70 9.06 10.54 -5.16
N THR A 71 9.70 10.22 -4.04
CA THR A 71 9.59 10.98 -2.80
C THR A 71 10.96 11.44 -2.34
N GLY A 72 11.08 12.71 -1.94
CA GLY A 72 12.35 13.30 -1.52
C GLY A 72 12.69 13.03 -0.05
N HIS A 73 11.73 12.55 0.74
CA HIS A 73 11.89 12.27 2.17
C HIS A 73 10.84 11.27 2.71
N LEU A 74 11.15 10.61 3.83
CA LEU A 74 10.35 9.50 4.40
C LEU A 74 8.88 9.86 4.68
N VAL A 75 8.61 11.11 5.08
CA VAL A 75 7.23 11.57 5.37
C VAL A 75 6.37 11.60 4.11
N GLU A 76 6.96 12.00 2.97
CA GLU A 76 6.28 11.92 1.67
C GLU A 76 6.05 10.47 1.25
N ASP A 77 7.03 9.59 1.49
CA ASP A 77 6.84 8.17 1.20
C ASP A 77 5.68 7.61 2.02
N PHE A 78 5.56 7.92 3.31
CA PHE A 78 4.44 7.39 4.11
C PHE A 78 3.05 7.80 3.60
N ARG A 79 2.93 8.92 2.88
CA ARG A 79 1.69 9.39 2.25
C ARG A 79 1.46 8.86 0.84
N ALA A 80 2.48 8.30 0.19
CA ALA A 80 2.32 7.76 -1.15
C ALA A 80 1.49 6.46 -1.12
N PRO A 81 0.63 6.23 -2.12
CA PRO A 81 -0.24 5.05 -2.13
C PRO A 81 0.53 3.75 -2.27
N THR A 82 -0.06 2.66 -1.77
CA THR A 82 0.45 1.28 -1.90
C THR A 82 0.13 0.64 -3.26
N HIS A 83 -0.48 1.39 -4.19
CA HIS A 83 -0.96 0.88 -5.47
C HIS A 83 -0.44 1.69 -6.66
N LEU A 84 -0.26 1.01 -7.79
CA LEU A 84 0.08 1.64 -9.07
C LEU A 84 -1.10 2.47 -9.59
N CYS A 85 -0.82 3.62 -10.19
CA CYS A 85 -1.80 4.30 -11.04
C CYS A 85 -2.08 3.45 -12.30
N GLU A 86 -3.16 3.76 -13.01
CA GLU A 86 -3.58 3.01 -14.19
C GLU A 86 -2.50 2.93 -15.28
N VAL A 87 -1.73 4.00 -15.47
CA VAL A 87 -0.65 4.06 -16.45
C VAL A 87 0.47 3.07 -16.08
N CYS A 88 0.97 3.12 -14.84
CA CYS A 88 2.03 2.21 -14.39
C CYS A 88 1.54 0.76 -14.28
N LEU A 89 0.27 0.54 -13.95
CA LEU A 89 -0.36 -0.77 -13.96
C LEU A 89 -0.37 -1.37 -15.37
N ARG A 90 -0.78 -0.60 -16.39
CA ARG A 90 -0.77 -1.03 -17.80
C ARG A 90 0.66 -1.27 -18.31
N LYS A 91 1.63 -0.42 -17.95
CA LYS A 91 3.05 -0.65 -18.26
C LYS A 91 3.55 -1.97 -17.68
N LEU A 92 3.24 -2.24 -16.40
CA LEU A 92 3.64 -3.50 -15.77
C LEU A 92 2.94 -4.70 -16.40
N GLN A 93 1.64 -4.60 -16.68
CA GLN A 93 0.86 -5.63 -17.36
C GLN A 93 1.46 -5.95 -18.73
N TRP A 94 1.80 -4.93 -19.52
CA TRP A 94 2.42 -5.10 -20.83
C TRP A 94 3.74 -5.90 -20.73
N ARG A 95 4.54 -5.66 -19.70
CA ARG A 95 5.83 -6.32 -19.51
C ARG A 95 5.75 -7.76 -18.98
N THR A 96 4.67 -8.12 -18.31
CA THR A 96 4.57 -9.39 -17.55
C THR A 96 3.39 -10.27 -17.94
N GLY A 97 2.41 -9.74 -18.68
CA GLY A 97 1.25 -10.47 -19.18
C GLY A 97 0.22 -10.88 -18.12
N PHE A 98 0.30 -10.41 -16.87
CA PHE A 98 -0.65 -10.84 -15.84
C PHE A 98 -2.08 -10.37 -16.13
N ASN A 99 -3.06 -11.13 -15.63
CA ASN A 99 -4.46 -10.73 -15.67
C ASN A 99 -4.77 -9.72 -14.55
N VAL A 100 -5.12 -8.48 -14.92
CA VAL A 100 -5.36 -7.38 -13.97
C VAL A 100 -6.47 -7.68 -12.97
N ARG A 101 -7.56 -8.29 -13.43
CA ARG A 101 -8.69 -8.65 -12.56
C ARG A 101 -8.27 -9.70 -11.52
N MET A 102 -7.56 -10.75 -11.95
CA MET A 102 -7.05 -11.78 -11.05
C MET A 102 -6.04 -11.22 -10.06
N ARG A 103 -5.20 -10.28 -10.48
CA ARG A 103 -4.30 -9.55 -9.58
C ARG A 103 -5.07 -8.89 -8.44
N TYR A 104 -6.12 -8.12 -8.73
CA TYR A 104 -6.89 -7.45 -7.67
C TYR A 104 -7.62 -8.43 -6.75
N LYS A 105 -8.19 -9.51 -7.31
CA LYS A 105 -8.81 -10.58 -6.52
C LYS A 105 -7.84 -11.20 -5.50
N LEU A 106 -6.62 -11.52 -5.96
CA LEU A 106 -5.60 -12.12 -5.12
C LEU A 106 -5.07 -11.15 -4.07
N LEU A 107 -4.84 -9.88 -4.44
CA LEU A 107 -4.43 -8.86 -3.48
C LEU A 107 -5.48 -8.62 -2.40
N ALA A 108 -6.77 -8.52 -2.75
CA ALA A 108 -7.84 -8.33 -1.76
C ALA A 108 -7.85 -9.46 -0.71
N LYS A 109 -7.65 -10.70 -1.16
CA LYS A 109 -7.51 -11.88 -0.28
C LYS A 109 -6.29 -11.78 0.63
N VAL A 110 -5.11 -11.48 0.08
CA VAL A 110 -3.86 -11.37 0.85
C VAL A 110 -3.95 -10.24 1.88
N PHE A 111 -4.42 -9.06 1.49
CA PHE A 111 -4.59 -7.94 2.41
C PHE A 111 -5.59 -8.25 3.52
N ASN A 112 -6.69 -8.96 3.22
CA ASN A 112 -7.63 -9.41 4.24
C ASN A 112 -6.97 -10.37 5.24
N GLN A 113 -6.19 -11.34 4.76
CA GLN A 113 -5.46 -12.29 5.60
C GLN A 113 -4.40 -11.63 6.50
N LEU A 114 -3.79 -10.53 6.03
CA LEU A 114 -2.80 -9.75 6.76
C LEU A 114 -3.42 -8.69 7.69
N GLY A 115 -4.75 -8.56 7.75
CA GLY A 115 -5.41 -7.53 8.54
C GLY A 115 -5.26 -6.10 7.98
N MET A 116 -4.89 -5.95 6.70
CA MET A 116 -4.76 -4.67 6.00
C MET A 116 -6.10 -4.25 5.39
N GLU A 117 -7.04 -3.81 6.23
CA GLU A 117 -8.43 -3.58 5.83
C GLU A 117 -8.61 -2.51 4.74
N LYS A 118 -7.82 -1.42 4.78
CA LYS A 118 -7.95 -0.31 3.83
C LYS A 118 -7.54 -0.78 2.43
N GLU A 119 -6.40 -1.44 2.33
CA GLU A 119 -5.87 -2.03 1.11
C GLU A 119 -6.80 -3.12 0.57
N SER A 120 -7.34 -3.96 1.45
CA SER A 120 -8.30 -5.01 1.09
C SER A 120 -9.57 -4.42 0.47
N LYS A 121 -10.18 -3.40 1.13
CA LYS A 121 -11.38 -2.72 0.61
C LYS A 121 -11.10 -2.02 -0.73
N TRP A 122 -9.97 -1.34 -0.84
CA TRP A 122 -9.60 -0.64 -2.08
C TRP A 122 -9.41 -1.62 -3.25
N THR A 123 -8.69 -2.72 -3.03
CA THR A 123 -8.46 -3.74 -4.07
C THR A 123 -9.72 -4.50 -4.45
N GLN A 124 -10.60 -4.79 -3.49
CA GLN A 124 -11.92 -5.38 -3.76
C GLN A 124 -12.75 -4.48 -4.68
N LYS A 125 -12.79 -3.16 -4.40
CA LYS A 125 -13.48 -2.19 -5.25
C LYS A 125 -12.94 -2.16 -6.68
N GLN A 126 -11.62 -2.29 -6.87
CA GLN A 126 -11.02 -2.37 -8.21
C GLN A 126 -11.43 -3.66 -8.93
N TYR A 127 -11.44 -4.81 -8.22
CA TYR A 127 -11.90 -6.08 -8.78
C TYR A 127 -13.37 -6.02 -9.24
N ASP A 128 -14.24 -5.42 -8.42
CA ASP A 128 -15.66 -5.28 -8.73
C ASP A 128 -15.88 -4.38 -9.94
N HIS A 129 -15.16 -3.25 -10.02
CA HIS A 129 -15.23 -2.33 -11.16
C HIS A 129 -14.81 -2.99 -12.49
N LEU A 130 -13.79 -3.85 -12.47
CA LEU A 130 -13.38 -4.61 -13.65
C LEU A 130 -14.33 -5.76 -14.00
N SER A 131 -15.20 -6.16 -13.07
CA SER A 131 -16.19 -7.22 -13.28
C SER A 131 -17.46 -6.71 -13.96
N THR A 132 -17.76 -5.40 -13.83
CA THR A 132 -18.95 -4.77 -14.40
C THR A 132 -18.74 -4.16 -15.79
N ASN A 133 -17.49 -4.09 -16.26
CA ASN A 133 -17.11 -3.47 -17.55
C ASN A 133 -16.67 -4.50 -18.61
N LEU A 134 -17.12 -5.75 -18.49
CA LEU A 134 -16.99 -6.84 -19.46
C LEU A 134 -18.40 -7.35 -19.81
#